data_AF-A0A8G0P9V3-F1
#
_entry.id   AF-A0A8G0P9V3-F1
#
_cell.length_a   1.000
_cell.length_b   1.000
_cell.length_c   1.000
_cell.angle_alpha   90.00
_cell.angle_beta   90.00
_cell.angle_gamma   90.00
#
_symmetry.space_group_name_H-M   'P 1'
#
loop_
_entity.id
_entity.type
_entity.pdbx_description
1 polymer ?
#
loop_
_entity_poly.entity_id
_entity_poly.type
_entity_poly.pdbx_seq_one_letter_code
_entity_poly.pdbx_strand_id
1 'polypeptide(L)'
;MESGQLTFYPNNPNATASWNNMVEKLNCSSASDVLSCVRKIPATQIKSVIEEPGNFAFGPVRDNITFISHAGIARQHGKIAQVPILIGNNFQEGRLFVGAYNSTQQYLQTVLSHVNQSFYDKVLAAYPIGCPGISNDFQQAAAIDTDYRFMCTASQIANYSSIAGFPT
;
A
#
# COMPACT_ATOMS: atom_id res chain seq x y z
N MET A 1 5.84 12.38 -10.45
CA MET A 1 5.38 11.44 -9.40
C MET A 1 6.01 11.90 -8.10
N GLU A 2 5.23 12.41 -7.17
CA GLU A 2 5.74 12.96 -5.91
C GLU A 2 5.24 12.06 -4.79
N SER A 3 6.16 11.39 -4.08
CA SER A 3 5.86 10.61 -2.87
C SER A 3 4.83 9.49 -3.08
N GLY A 4 4.77 8.89 -4.27
CA GLY A 4 3.78 7.85 -4.52
C GLY A 4 3.86 7.19 -5.89
N GLN A 5 3.52 5.90 -5.89
CA GLN A 5 3.39 5.08 -7.08
C GLN A 5 2.52 3.83 -6.86
N LEU A 6 1.99 3.24 -7.93
CA LEU A 6 1.16 2.03 -7.89
C LEU A 6 1.81 0.77 -8.49
N THR A 7 2.92 0.93 -9.22
CA THR A 7 3.63 -0.14 -9.94
C THR A 7 3.96 -1.33 -9.04
N PHE A 8 4.43 -1.07 -7.82
CA PHE A 8 4.85 -2.07 -6.83
C PHE A 8 3.86 -2.25 -5.69
N TYR A 9 2.58 -1.92 -5.92
CA TYR A 9 1.54 -2.12 -4.90
C TYR A 9 1.37 -3.62 -4.57
N PRO A 10 1.38 -4.01 -3.28
CA PRO A 10 1.18 -5.39 -2.88
C PRO A 10 -0.13 -5.97 -3.44
N ASN A 11 -0.10 -7.24 -3.86
CA ASN A 11 -1.33 -7.90 -4.29
C ASN A 11 -2.23 -8.18 -3.08
N ASN A 12 -3.51 -7.83 -3.16
CA ASN A 12 -4.49 -8.20 -2.14
C ASN A 12 -5.09 -9.57 -2.49
N PRO A 13 -4.75 -10.66 -1.76
CA PRO A 13 -5.28 -11.99 -2.05
C PRO A 13 -6.79 -12.11 -1.80
N ASN A 14 -7.38 -11.19 -1.04
CA ASN A 14 -8.82 -11.16 -0.73
C ASN A 14 -9.40 -9.76 -1.01
N ALA A 15 -9.32 -9.34 -2.28
CA ALA A 15 -9.82 -8.04 -2.74
C ALA A 15 -11.32 -7.81 -2.47
N THR A 16 -12.10 -8.86 -2.26
CA THR A 16 -13.55 -8.79 -1.98
C THR A 16 -13.89 -8.67 -0.50
N ALA A 17 -12.94 -8.83 0.43
CA ALA A 17 -13.21 -8.85 1.87
C ALA A 17 -13.94 -7.58 2.35
N SER A 18 -13.41 -6.40 2.00
CA SER A 18 -13.99 -5.12 2.41
C SER A 18 -15.37 -4.88 1.80
N TRP A 19 -15.60 -5.34 0.55
CA TRP A 19 -16.92 -5.31 -0.07
C TRP A 19 -17.93 -6.18 0.68
N ASN A 20 -17.56 -7.43 0.99
CA ASN A 20 -18.44 -8.37 1.70
C ASN A 20 -18.81 -7.87 3.09
N ASN A 21 -17.83 -7.35 3.85
CA ASN A 21 -18.06 -6.76 5.17
C ASN A 21 -19.01 -5.56 5.10
N MET A 22 -18.86 -4.70 4.09
CA MET A 22 -19.73 -3.52 3.91
C MET A 22 -21.16 -3.96 3.56
N VAL A 23 -21.32 -4.94 2.67
CA VAL A 23 -22.63 -5.49 2.29
C VAL A 23 -23.37 -6.07 3.51
N GLU A 24 -22.66 -6.77 4.40
CA GLU A 24 -23.23 -7.30 5.64
C GLU A 24 -23.69 -6.17 6.57
N LYS A 25 -22.84 -5.16 6.80
CA LYS A 25 -23.17 -3.98 7.62
C LYS A 25 -24.34 -3.16 7.09
N LEU A 26 -24.52 -3.14 5.77
CA LEU A 26 -25.64 -2.46 5.10
C LEU A 26 -26.91 -3.31 5.03
N ASN A 27 -26.91 -4.51 5.62
CA ASN A 27 -28.03 -5.47 5.57
C ASN A 27 -28.44 -5.85 4.14
N CYS A 28 -27.49 -5.88 3.21
CA CYS A 28 -27.72 -6.23 1.80
C CYS A 28 -27.30 -7.66 1.45
N SER A 29 -26.76 -8.43 2.39
CA SER A 29 -26.20 -9.77 2.15
C SER A 29 -27.23 -10.82 1.70
N SER A 30 -28.50 -10.66 2.07
CA SER A 30 -29.60 -11.56 1.70
C SER A 30 -30.39 -11.12 0.47
N ALA A 31 -30.01 -9.99 -0.15
CA ALA A 31 -30.68 -9.51 -1.35
C ALA A 31 -30.38 -10.42 -2.55
N SER A 32 -31.40 -10.68 -3.39
CA SER A 32 -31.21 -11.41 -4.66
C SER A 32 -30.29 -10.66 -5.63
N ASP A 33 -30.25 -9.34 -5.53
CA ASP A 33 -29.27 -8.47 -6.19
C ASP A 33 -28.62 -7.55 -5.15
N VAL A 34 -27.45 -7.98 -4.67
CA VAL A 34 -26.65 -7.27 -3.67
C VAL A 34 -26.27 -5.87 -4.14
N LEU A 35 -25.87 -5.70 -5.40
CA LEU A 35 -25.42 -4.41 -5.92
C LEU A 35 -26.58 -3.43 -6.02
N SER A 36 -27.74 -3.88 -6.49
CA SER A 36 -28.95 -3.05 -6.52
C SER A 36 -29.46 -2.70 -5.12
N CYS A 37 -29.25 -3.56 -4.12
CA CYS A 37 -29.51 -3.22 -2.72
C CYS A 37 -28.60 -2.10 -2.23
N VAL A 38 -27.27 -2.25 -2.39
CA VAL A 38 -26.29 -1.24 -1.94
C VAL A 38 -26.52 0.10 -2.65
N ARG A 39 -26.89 0.11 -3.94
CA ARG A 39 -27.21 1.33 -4.70
C ARG A 39 -28.41 2.13 -4.16
N LYS A 40 -29.29 1.51 -3.37
CA LYS A 40 -30.43 2.19 -2.72
C LYS A 40 -30.06 2.79 -1.37
N ILE A 41 -28.91 2.44 -0.81
CA ILE A 41 -28.43 2.97 0.47
C ILE A 41 -27.95 4.41 0.27
N PRO A 42 -28.31 5.35 1.17
CA PRO A 42 -27.76 6.69 1.15
C PRO A 42 -26.23 6.70 1.18
N ALA A 43 -25.60 7.50 0.32
CA ALA A 43 -24.14 7.57 0.25
C ALA A 43 -23.48 7.96 1.60
N THR A 44 -24.16 8.77 2.42
CA THR A 44 -23.70 9.12 3.77
C THR A 44 -23.66 7.91 4.70
N GLN A 45 -24.62 6.99 4.59
CA GLN A 45 -24.62 5.76 5.37
C GLN A 45 -23.52 4.80 4.90
N ILE A 46 -23.30 4.69 3.59
CA ILE A 46 -22.16 3.93 3.03
C ILE A 46 -20.85 4.50 3.59
N LYS A 47 -20.69 5.83 3.54
CA LYS A 47 -19.51 6.52 4.09
C LYS A 47 -19.31 6.21 5.57
N SER A 48 -20.35 6.32 6.39
CA SER A 48 -20.26 6.01 7.82
C SER A 48 -19.80 4.58 8.08
N VAL A 49 -20.29 3.60 7.32
CA VAL A 49 -19.86 2.19 7.45
C VAL A 49 -18.39 2.00 7.09
N ILE A 50 -17.91 2.58 5.99
CA ILE A 50 -16.50 2.40 5.57
C ILE A 50 -15.50 3.15 6.45
N GLU A 51 -15.95 4.15 7.21
CA GLU A 51 -15.13 4.90 8.17
C GLU A 51 -15.12 4.29 9.57
N GLU A 52 -15.92 3.25 9.82
CA GLU A 52 -15.84 2.50 11.08
C GLU A 52 -14.45 1.85 11.23
N PRO A 53 -13.90 1.80 12.46
CA PRO A 53 -12.70 1.02 12.73
C PRO A 53 -12.91 -0.44 12.31
N GLY A 54 -12.06 -0.95 11.41
CA GLY A 54 -12.22 -2.29 10.88
C GLY A 54 -11.59 -2.46 9.49
N ASN A 55 -11.78 -3.64 8.91
CA ASN A 55 -11.13 -4.04 7.66
C ASN A 55 -11.91 -3.55 6.41
N PHE A 56 -12.08 -2.23 6.28
CA PHE A 56 -12.75 -1.55 5.16
C PHE A 56 -11.77 -0.87 4.20
N ALA A 57 -10.64 -1.52 3.92
CA ALA A 57 -9.62 -1.01 3.01
C ALA A 57 -9.97 -1.30 1.54
N PHE A 58 -10.61 -0.33 0.87
CA PHE A 58 -10.82 -0.37 -0.58
C PHE A 58 -9.57 0.08 -1.33
N GLY A 59 -8.66 -0.87 -1.56
CA GLY A 59 -7.46 -0.66 -2.36
C GLY A 59 -7.64 -0.96 -3.86
N PRO A 60 -6.65 -0.59 -4.69
CA PRO A 60 -6.63 -0.95 -6.11
C PRO A 60 -6.56 -2.47 -6.31
N VAL A 61 -7.33 -2.97 -7.28
CA VAL A 61 -7.42 -4.39 -7.63
C VAL A 61 -6.85 -4.61 -9.03
N ARG A 62 -6.07 -5.68 -9.20
CA ARG A 62 -5.52 -6.05 -10.50
C ARG A 62 -6.63 -6.67 -11.36
N ASP A 63 -7.13 -5.89 -12.30
CA ASP A 63 -8.17 -6.29 -13.25
C ASP A 63 -7.61 -6.70 -14.63
N ASN A 64 -6.31 -6.52 -14.86
CA ASN A 64 -5.63 -6.68 -16.16
C ASN A 64 -6.21 -5.82 -17.30
N ILE A 65 -6.95 -4.77 -16.97
CA ILE A 65 -7.47 -3.77 -17.92
C ILE A 65 -6.86 -2.42 -17.57
N THR A 66 -7.11 -1.95 -16.35
CA THR A 66 -6.61 -0.66 -15.82
C THR A 66 -5.40 -0.85 -14.91
N PHE A 67 -5.31 -1.97 -14.19
CA PHE A 67 -4.19 -2.34 -13.35
C PHE A 67 -3.73 -3.78 -13.64
N ILE A 68 -2.59 -3.89 -14.33
CA ILE A 68 -2.01 -5.17 -14.77
C ILE A 68 -1.15 -5.83 -13.68
N SER A 69 -1.09 -7.16 -13.66
CA SER A 69 -0.38 -7.92 -12.62
C SER A 69 1.13 -7.71 -12.54
N HIS A 70 1.77 -7.30 -13.63
CA HIS A 70 3.24 -7.14 -13.70
C HIS A 70 3.63 -5.75 -14.21
N ALA A 71 3.04 -4.71 -13.63
CA ALA A 71 3.29 -3.32 -14.03
C ALA A 71 4.78 -2.92 -14.02
N GLY A 72 5.57 -3.45 -13.07
CA GLY A 72 7.02 -3.21 -13.03
C GLY A 72 7.75 -3.78 -14.24
N ILE A 73 7.47 -5.03 -14.60
CA ILE A 73 8.06 -5.66 -15.79
C ILE A 73 7.59 -4.97 -17.07
N ALA A 74 6.30 -4.60 -17.14
CA ALA A 74 5.77 -3.83 -18.27
C ALA A 74 6.53 -2.50 -18.45
N ARG A 75 6.77 -1.77 -17.35
CA ARG A 75 7.59 -0.55 -17.34
C ARG A 75 9.02 -0.81 -17.83
N GLN A 76 9.69 -1.82 -17.28
CA GLN A 76 11.06 -2.19 -17.66
C GLN A 76 11.17 -2.57 -19.16
N HIS A 77 10.12 -3.09 -19.75
CA HIS A 77 10.04 -3.46 -21.17
C HIS A 77 9.48 -2.36 -22.07
N GLY A 78 9.30 -1.12 -21.56
CA GLY A 78 8.76 0.00 -22.33
C GLY A 78 7.28 -0.10 -22.67
N LYS A 79 6.54 -1.05 -22.07
CA LYS A 79 5.10 -1.25 -22.29
C LYS A 79 4.26 -0.31 -21.42
N ILE A 80 4.61 0.98 -21.45
CA ILE A 80 3.93 2.08 -20.76
C ILE A 80 3.92 3.31 -21.68
N ALA A 81 3.23 4.37 -21.28
CA ALA A 81 3.26 5.63 -22.01
C ALA A 81 4.70 6.16 -22.14
N GLN A 82 5.07 6.57 -23.36
CA GLN A 82 6.42 7.00 -23.71
C GLN A 82 6.62 8.50 -23.41
N VAL A 83 6.71 8.83 -22.13
CA VAL A 83 6.86 10.21 -21.64
C VAL A 83 8.01 10.31 -20.62
N PRO A 84 8.72 11.45 -20.55
CA PRO A 84 9.66 11.72 -19.47
C PRO A 84 9.00 11.62 -18.10
N ILE A 85 9.74 11.16 -17.10
CA ILE A 85 9.26 11.18 -15.72
C ILE A 85 10.20 11.99 -14.83
N LEU A 86 9.60 12.71 -13.89
CA LEU A 86 10.29 13.27 -12.72
C LEU A 86 9.68 12.62 -11.49
N ILE A 87 10.51 11.99 -10.66
CA ILE A 87 10.07 11.26 -9.46
C ILE A 87 10.93 11.59 -8.25
N GLY A 88 10.31 11.68 -7.07
CA GLY A 88 11.00 11.97 -5.80
C GLY A 88 10.18 11.61 -4.57
N ASN A 89 10.80 11.73 -3.40
CA ASN A 89 10.20 11.49 -2.08
C ASN A 89 10.78 12.49 -1.07
N ASN A 90 10.13 12.59 0.08
CA ASN A 90 10.63 13.28 1.25
C ASN A 90 11.52 12.39 2.11
N PHE A 91 12.37 13.00 2.95
CA PHE A 91 13.31 12.27 3.81
C PHE A 91 12.62 11.40 4.88
N GLN A 92 11.40 11.75 5.32
CA GLN A 92 10.73 11.12 6.46
C GLN A 92 9.25 10.77 6.18
N GLU A 93 8.95 10.24 5.00
CA GLU A 93 7.58 9.89 4.57
C GLU A 93 6.83 9.05 5.62
N GLY A 94 7.50 8.04 6.18
CA GLY A 94 6.91 7.05 7.06
C GLY A 94 6.37 7.60 8.38
N ARG A 95 6.85 8.77 8.84
CA ARG A 95 6.47 9.32 10.16
C ARG A 95 4.97 9.57 10.27
N LEU A 96 4.31 9.92 9.16
CA LEU A 96 2.86 10.14 9.13
C LEU A 96 2.07 8.84 9.33
N PHE A 97 2.60 7.70 8.88
CA PHE A 97 1.85 6.46 8.73
C PHE A 97 2.04 5.48 9.89
N VAL A 98 3.04 5.71 10.74
CA VAL A 98 3.37 4.78 11.83
C VAL A 98 2.86 5.21 13.21
N GLY A 99 2.24 6.40 13.32
CA GLY A 99 1.82 6.97 14.60
C GLY A 99 0.74 6.16 15.36
N ALA A 100 0.05 5.24 14.69
CA ALA A 100 -0.98 4.39 15.30
C ALA A 100 -0.42 3.09 15.92
N TYR A 101 0.88 2.80 15.78
CA TYR A 101 1.49 1.58 16.29
C TYR A 101 2.28 1.84 17.57
N ASN A 102 2.17 0.92 18.52
CA ASN A 102 2.85 1.01 19.82
C ASN A 102 4.31 0.48 19.78
N SER A 103 4.67 -0.30 18.76
CA SER A 103 6.02 -0.82 18.58
C SER A 103 6.31 -1.12 17.10
N THR A 104 7.60 -1.20 16.74
CA THR A 104 8.02 -1.61 15.39
C THR A 104 7.55 -3.02 15.05
N GLN A 105 7.54 -3.93 16.03
CA GLN A 105 7.06 -5.29 15.84
C GLN A 105 5.57 -5.32 15.48
N GLN A 106 4.73 -4.52 16.16
CA GLN A 106 3.31 -4.42 15.84
C GLN A 106 3.10 -3.87 14.43
N TYR A 107 3.88 -2.84 14.05
CA TYR A 107 3.86 -2.29 12.70
C TYR A 107 4.18 -3.37 11.65
N LEU A 108 5.28 -4.10 11.82
CA LEU A 108 5.72 -5.15 10.88
C LEU A 108 4.67 -6.25 10.73
N GLN A 109 4.11 -6.74 11.84
CA GLN A 109 3.08 -7.78 11.82
C GLN A 109 1.79 -7.33 11.16
N THR A 110 1.45 -6.04 11.25
CA THR A 110 0.23 -5.49 10.65
C THR A 110 0.43 -5.22 9.16
N VAL A 111 1.53 -4.55 8.80
CA VAL A 111 1.77 -4.07 7.43
C VAL A 111 2.34 -5.16 6.52
N LEU A 112 3.14 -6.07 7.06
CA LEU A 112 3.80 -7.15 6.33
C LEU A 112 3.30 -8.53 6.79
N SER A 113 2.01 -8.66 7.10
CA SER A 113 1.39 -9.86 7.69
C SER A 113 1.64 -11.19 6.96
N HIS A 114 2.11 -11.17 5.72
CA HIS A 114 2.39 -12.33 4.89
C HIS A 114 3.83 -12.86 4.97
N VAL A 115 4.73 -12.20 5.71
CA VAL A 115 6.12 -12.65 5.89
C VAL A 115 6.34 -13.24 7.29
N ASN A 116 7.44 -13.98 7.46
CA ASN A 116 7.73 -14.71 8.68
C ASN A 116 8.62 -13.92 9.65
N GLN A 117 8.74 -14.42 10.89
CA GLN A 117 9.55 -13.78 11.94
C GLN A 117 11.02 -13.60 11.52
N SER A 118 11.61 -14.58 10.83
CA SER A 118 13.00 -14.47 10.36
C SER A 118 13.21 -13.29 9.40
N PHE A 119 12.20 -12.93 8.61
CA PHE A 119 12.23 -11.72 7.79
C PHE A 119 12.18 -10.45 8.66
N TYR A 120 11.29 -10.41 9.66
CA TYR A 120 11.23 -9.29 10.60
C TYR A 120 12.57 -9.08 11.32
N ASP A 121 13.22 -10.15 11.76
CA ASP A 121 14.52 -10.06 12.44
C ASP A 121 15.60 -9.43 11.54
N LYS A 122 15.60 -9.76 10.24
CA LYS A 122 16.51 -9.14 9.25
C LYS A 122 16.21 -7.67 9.04
N VAL A 123 14.92 -7.29 8.99
CA VAL A 123 14.53 -5.88 8.89
C VAL A 123 14.99 -5.13 10.14
N LEU A 124 14.69 -5.62 11.34
CA LEU A 124 15.09 -4.98 12.59
C LEU A 124 16.62 -4.84 12.71
N ALA A 125 17.38 -5.82 12.23
CA ALA A 125 18.84 -5.76 12.17
C ALA A 125 19.37 -4.72 11.16
N ALA A 126 18.63 -4.44 10.07
CA ALA A 126 18.99 -3.41 9.09
C ALA A 126 18.67 -1.97 9.58
N TYR A 127 17.72 -1.83 10.52
CA TYR A 127 17.32 -0.54 11.12
C TYR A 127 17.53 -0.55 12.64
N PRO A 128 18.75 -0.73 13.17
CA PRO A 128 18.96 -0.88 14.62
C PRO A 128 18.67 0.43 15.38
N ILE A 129 18.00 0.32 16.53
CA ILE A 129 17.86 1.42 17.50
C ILE A 129 19.21 1.70 18.15
N GLY A 130 19.57 2.98 18.26
CA GLY A 130 20.85 3.44 18.78
C GLY A 130 21.89 3.75 17.71
N CYS A 131 21.59 3.50 16.43
CA CYS A 131 22.36 4.06 15.32
C CYS A 131 21.93 5.51 15.03
N PRO A 132 22.83 6.36 14.49
CA PRO A 132 22.50 7.75 14.18
C PRO A 132 21.22 7.86 13.35
N GLY A 133 20.24 8.60 13.87
CA GLY A 133 18.94 8.83 13.21
C GLY A 133 17.79 7.91 13.66
N ILE A 134 18.05 6.88 14.49
CA ILE A 134 17.00 5.99 15.04
C ILE A 134 17.21 5.82 16.55
N SER A 135 16.35 6.47 17.34
CA SER A 135 16.46 6.50 18.81
C SER A 135 15.36 5.72 19.54
N ASN A 136 14.28 5.33 18.87
CA ASN A 136 13.14 4.62 19.47
C ASN A 136 12.33 3.86 18.41
N ASP A 137 11.40 3.02 18.87
CA ASP A 137 10.51 2.21 18.03
C ASP A 137 9.74 3.03 16.99
N PHE A 138 9.23 4.20 17.35
CA PHE A 138 8.52 5.07 16.39
C PHE A 138 9.44 5.47 15.23
N GLN A 139 10.67 5.89 15.53
CA GLN A 139 11.64 6.28 14.50
C GLN A 139 12.11 5.08 13.67
N GLN A 140 12.24 3.90 14.29
CA GLN A 140 12.59 2.67 13.60
C GLN A 140 11.49 2.27 12.61
N ALA A 141 10.23 2.22 13.07
CA ALA A 141 9.08 1.95 12.20
C ALA A 141 8.96 2.99 11.08
N ALA A 142 9.16 4.28 11.38
CA ALA A 142 9.10 5.35 10.39
C ALA A 142 10.20 5.23 9.32
N ALA A 143 11.42 4.86 9.70
CA ALA A 143 12.51 4.62 8.75
C ALA A 143 12.18 3.43 7.84
N ILE A 144 11.70 2.32 8.41
CA ILE A 144 11.26 1.15 7.65
C ILE A 144 10.13 1.50 6.68
N ASP A 145 9.09 2.22 7.13
CA ASP A 145 7.95 2.59 6.27
C ASP A 145 8.35 3.57 5.17
N THR A 146 9.26 4.51 5.46
CA THR A 146 9.83 5.44 4.46
C THR A 146 10.45 4.67 3.30
N ASP A 147 11.30 3.70 3.61
CA ASP A 147 11.98 2.92 2.58
C ASP A 147 11.03 1.95 1.88
N TYR A 148 10.26 1.18 2.66
CA TYR A 148 9.37 0.15 2.14
C TYR A 148 8.29 0.71 1.21
N ARG A 149 7.60 1.78 1.62
CA ARG A 149 6.41 2.26 0.90
C ARG A 149 6.74 3.34 -0.13
N PHE A 150 7.74 4.18 0.14
CA PHE A 150 8.01 5.37 -0.66
C PHE A 150 9.35 5.30 -1.39
N MET A 151 10.46 5.37 -0.64
CA MET A 151 11.78 5.61 -1.22
C MET A 151 12.27 4.45 -2.10
N CYS A 152 12.19 3.20 -1.63
CA CYS A 152 12.62 2.06 -2.45
C CYS A 152 11.72 1.87 -3.67
N THR A 153 10.42 2.13 -3.57
CA THR A 153 9.51 1.93 -4.71
C THR A 153 9.69 3.01 -5.78
N ALA A 154 9.90 4.26 -5.39
CA ALA A 154 10.26 5.34 -6.31
C ALA A 154 11.61 5.09 -6.99
N SER A 155 12.62 4.64 -6.23
CA SER A 155 13.93 4.26 -6.78
C SER A 155 13.81 3.14 -7.81
N GLN A 156 13.01 2.11 -7.54
CA GLN A 156 12.75 1.05 -8.51
C GLN A 156 12.05 1.56 -9.77
N ILE A 157 11.10 2.50 -9.66
CA ILE A 157 10.46 3.11 -10.84
C ILE A 157 11.46 3.90 -11.67
N ALA A 158 12.30 4.72 -11.04
CA ALA A 158 13.34 5.48 -11.73
C ALA A 158 14.28 4.53 -12.48
N ASN A 159 14.79 3.50 -11.79
CA ASN A 159 15.67 2.49 -12.38
C ASN A 159 15.02 1.75 -13.55
N TYR A 160 13.79 1.23 -13.38
CA TYR A 160 13.11 0.50 -14.45
C TYR A 160 12.77 1.40 -15.64
N SER A 161 12.52 2.68 -15.39
CA SER A 161 12.27 3.62 -16.46
C SER A 161 13.56 3.97 -17.21
N SER A 162 14.68 4.12 -16.51
CA SER A 162 16.00 4.32 -17.11
C SER A 162 16.42 3.12 -17.97
N ILE A 163 16.22 1.88 -17.49
CA ILE A 163 16.48 0.65 -18.25
C ILE A 163 15.67 0.61 -19.56
N ALA A 164 14.42 1.09 -19.52
CA ALA A 164 13.55 1.16 -20.69
C ALA A 164 13.86 2.33 -21.64
N GLY A 165 14.87 3.16 -21.33
CA GLY A 165 15.29 4.29 -22.16
C GLY A 165 14.47 5.55 -21.97
N PHE A 166 13.65 5.65 -20.92
CA PHE A 166 12.92 6.88 -20.62
C PHE A 166 13.87 7.93 -20.01
N PRO A 167 13.70 9.22 -20.34
CA PRO A 167 14.33 10.30 -19.57
C PRO A 167 13.79 10.31 -18.14
N THR A 168 14.70 10.18 -17.17
CA THR A 168 14.43 10.07 -15.73
C THR A 168 15.35 10.98 -14.94
#